data_AF-A0A7C4F2N8-F1
#
_entry.id   AF-A0A7C4F2N8-F1
#
_cell.length_a   1.000
_cell.length_b   1.000
_cell.length_c   1.000
_cell.angle_alpha   90.00
_cell.angle_beta   90.00
_cell.angle_gamma   90.00
#
_symmetry.space_group_name_H-M   'P 1'
#
loop_
_entity.id
_entity.type
_entity.pdbx_description
1 polymer ?
#
loop_
_entity_poly.entity_id
_entity_poly.type
_entity_poly.pdbx_seq_one_letter_code
_entity_poly.pdbx_strand_id
1 'polypeptide(L)'
;MAKNEKCGISDSDLCKWINKDCEKCYVASLKNEDQAKKALEDFETTLSLLPEDFDGLQGPECQFCREEKGKAAGYMMADFAHSEPKSEVGMFFGFGKKVRRRVGSFVIASISVCRSCRKNMLVADLLKWILPVVVFAIAMAAVSVPAVASIGSLPVILIVALSILGGYLAGRLVSKAYKNAKNKKTRFDVFEIPVCAKMRERGWFLLQDNPNFLFTKRPQTGKISAMKKVSRGDEGAVQTSFIND
;
A
#
# COMPACT_ATOMS: atom_id res chain seq x y z
N MET A 1 -19.29 -7.47 -22.50
CA MET A 1 -19.99 -6.76 -21.40
C MET A 1 -21.32 -6.26 -21.94
N ALA A 2 -22.41 -6.37 -21.19
CA ALA A 2 -23.67 -5.78 -21.61
C ALA A 2 -23.57 -4.25 -21.48
N LYS A 3 -23.62 -3.55 -22.62
CA LYS A 3 -23.67 -2.09 -22.68
C LYS A 3 -24.89 -1.62 -21.88
N ASN A 4 -24.68 -0.72 -20.93
CA ASN A 4 -25.79 -0.05 -20.25
C ASN A 4 -26.02 1.30 -20.93
N GLU A 5 -27.07 1.41 -21.74
CA GLU A 5 -27.43 2.63 -22.46
C GLU A 5 -27.73 3.83 -21.55
N LYS A 6 -28.00 3.58 -20.25
CA LYS A 6 -28.25 4.62 -19.24
C LYS A 6 -26.95 5.14 -18.58
N CYS A 7 -25.79 4.60 -18.95
CA CYS A 7 -24.51 4.93 -18.34
C CYS A 7 -23.65 5.73 -19.32
N GLY A 8 -23.56 7.04 -19.13
CA GLY A 8 -22.82 7.97 -19.99
C GLY A 8 -21.29 7.76 -20.05
N ILE A 9 -20.77 6.79 -19.31
CA ILE A 9 -19.35 6.44 -19.23
C ILE A 9 -19.08 4.98 -19.64
N SER A 10 -20.09 4.26 -20.12
CA SER A 10 -19.99 2.83 -20.46
C SER A 10 -18.92 2.50 -21.50
N ASP A 11 -18.57 3.47 -22.35
CA ASP A 11 -17.53 3.34 -23.38
C ASP A 11 -16.16 3.93 -22.95
N SER A 12 -16.04 4.49 -21.74
CA SER A 12 -14.81 5.11 -21.22
C SER A 12 -13.73 4.12 -20.80
N ASP A 13 -12.48 4.57 -20.81
CA ASP A 13 -11.31 3.79 -20.35
C ASP A 13 -11.43 3.38 -18.88
N LEU A 14 -12.11 4.18 -18.06
CA LEU A 14 -12.40 3.87 -16.66
C LEU A 14 -13.33 2.65 -16.51
N CYS A 15 -14.38 2.55 -17.32
CA CYS A 15 -15.31 1.42 -17.27
C CYS A 15 -14.63 0.10 -17.67
N LYS A 16 -13.75 0.16 -18.67
CA LYS A 16 -12.93 -0.98 -19.10
C LYS A 16 -11.86 -1.35 -18.06
N TRP A 17 -11.30 -0.37 -17.34
CA TRP A 17 -10.33 -0.61 -16.26
C TRP A 17 -10.94 -1.28 -15.03
N ILE A 18 -12.12 -0.82 -14.59
CA ILE A 18 -12.79 -1.35 -13.40
C ILE A 18 -13.20 -2.82 -13.62
N ASN A 19 -13.49 -3.23 -14.86
CA ASN A 19 -13.85 -4.60 -15.25
C ASN A 19 -14.87 -5.25 -14.28
N LYS A 20 -15.88 -4.47 -13.86
CA LYS A 20 -17.02 -4.92 -13.04
C LYS A 20 -18.32 -4.68 -13.80
N ASP A 21 -19.34 -5.47 -13.47
CA ASP A 21 -20.70 -5.24 -13.95
C ASP A 21 -21.13 -3.80 -13.64
N CYS A 22 -21.77 -3.12 -14.61
CA CYS A 22 -22.20 -1.73 -14.47
C CYS A 22 -23.04 -1.49 -13.21
N GLU A 23 -23.83 -2.48 -12.77
CA GLU A 23 -24.63 -2.41 -11.53
C GLU A 23 -23.77 -2.26 -10.26
N LYS A 24 -22.52 -2.75 -10.27
CA LYS A 24 -21.58 -2.69 -9.15
C LYS A 24 -20.52 -1.59 -9.33
N CYS A 25 -20.63 -0.78 -10.37
CA CYS A 25 -19.69 0.28 -10.69
C CYS A 25 -20.02 1.56 -9.90
N TYR A 26 -19.03 2.12 -9.19
CA TYR A 26 -19.21 3.37 -8.45
C TYR A 26 -19.68 4.52 -9.34
N VAL A 27 -19.20 4.59 -10.59
CA VAL A 27 -19.59 5.66 -11.51
C VAL A 27 -21.04 5.52 -11.98
N ALA A 28 -21.55 4.28 -12.12
CA ALA A 28 -22.97 4.05 -12.42
C ALA A 28 -23.89 4.39 -11.22
N SER A 29 -23.34 4.44 -10.00
CA SER A 29 -24.06 4.90 -8.81
C SER A 29 -24.15 6.43 -8.69
N LEU A 30 -23.38 7.17 -9.51
CA LEU A 30 -23.45 8.63 -9.57
C LEU A 30 -24.70 9.05 -10.35
N LYS A 31 -25.63 9.73 -9.67
CA LYS A 31 -26.93 10.13 -10.22
C LYS A 31 -26.88 11.34 -11.16
N ASN A 32 -25.72 12.01 -11.25
CA ASN A 32 -25.55 13.26 -12.00
C ASN A 32 -24.44 13.10 -13.06
N GLU A 33 -24.75 13.43 -14.31
CA GLU A 33 -23.79 13.38 -15.43
C GLU A 33 -22.55 14.24 -15.20
N ASP A 34 -22.68 15.39 -14.54
CA ASP A 34 -21.54 16.25 -14.21
C ASP A 34 -20.58 15.60 -13.22
N GLN A 35 -21.11 14.79 -12.29
CA GLN A 35 -20.29 14.04 -11.34
C GLN A 35 -19.57 12.88 -12.04
N ALA A 36 -20.21 12.25 -13.02
CA ALA A 36 -19.60 11.18 -13.81
C ALA A 36 -18.47 11.71 -14.72
N LYS A 37 -18.69 12.85 -15.40
CA LYS A 37 -17.65 13.54 -16.18
C LYS A 37 -16.47 13.95 -15.31
N LYS A 38 -16.74 14.58 -14.17
CA LYS A 38 -15.69 14.95 -13.22
C LYS A 38 -14.90 13.73 -12.72
N ALA A 39 -15.56 12.61 -12.44
CA ALA A 39 -14.88 11.39 -12.01
C ALA A 39 -13.96 10.81 -13.10
N LEU A 40 -14.33 10.94 -14.38
CA LEU A 40 -13.47 10.59 -15.51
C LEU A 40 -12.26 11.53 -15.62
N GLU A 41 -12.49 12.83 -15.60
CA GLU A 41 -11.42 13.85 -15.64
C GLU A 41 -10.42 13.66 -14.49
N ASP A 42 -10.94 13.41 -13.28
CA ASP A 42 -10.14 13.15 -12.08
C ASP A 42 -9.31 11.86 -12.25
N PHE A 43 -9.87 10.83 -12.89
CA PHE A 43 -9.16 9.58 -13.18
C PHE A 43 -8.08 9.76 -14.25
N GLU A 44 -8.36 10.46 -15.34
CA GLU A 44 -7.39 10.78 -16.38
C GLU A 44 -6.24 11.63 -15.83
N THR A 45 -6.56 12.62 -14.99
CA THR A 45 -5.57 13.40 -14.25
C THR A 45 -4.69 12.48 -13.41
N THR A 46 -5.29 11.56 -12.66
CA THR A 46 -4.55 10.57 -11.85
C THR A 46 -3.58 9.73 -12.69
N LEU A 47 -4.03 9.24 -13.84
CA LEU A 47 -3.19 8.45 -14.76
C LEU A 47 -2.06 9.26 -15.37
N SER A 48 -2.30 10.54 -15.69
CA SER A 48 -1.27 11.45 -16.24
C SER A 48 -0.13 11.71 -15.25
N LEU A 49 -0.41 11.66 -13.95
CA LEU A 49 0.55 11.87 -12.88
C LEU A 49 1.44 10.64 -12.64
N LEU A 50 1.06 9.46 -13.14
CA LEU A 50 1.86 8.24 -12.99
C LEU A 50 3.01 8.21 -14.01
N PRO A 51 4.21 7.75 -13.60
CA PRO A 51 5.34 7.63 -14.51
C PRO A 51 5.07 6.57 -15.58
N GLU A 52 5.64 6.76 -16.77
CA GLU A 52 5.39 5.85 -17.92
C GLU A 52 5.87 4.42 -17.66
N ASP A 53 6.92 4.28 -16.86
CA ASP A 53 7.52 3.00 -16.45
C ASP A 53 6.87 2.40 -15.19
N PHE A 54 5.69 2.88 -14.77
CA PHE A 54 4.95 2.36 -13.62
C PHE A 54 4.73 0.84 -13.68
N ASP A 55 4.45 0.30 -14.87
CA ASP A 55 4.25 -1.14 -15.07
C ASP A 55 5.50 -1.99 -14.82
N GLY A 56 6.68 -1.37 -14.84
CA GLY A 56 7.93 -2.01 -14.47
C GLY A 56 7.91 -2.53 -13.03
N LEU A 57 7.08 -1.95 -12.16
CA LEU A 57 6.88 -2.43 -10.79
C LEU A 57 6.32 -3.85 -10.74
N GLN A 58 5.59 -4.29 -11.77
CA GLN A 58 5.01 -5.64 -11.86
C GLN A 58 5.82 -6.59 -12.75
N GLY A 59 7.10 -6.30 -12.96
CA GLY A 59 7.99 -7.11 -13.79
C GLY A 59 8.31 -8.51 -13.21
N PRO A 60 8.97 -9.38 -14.00
CA PRO A 60 9.37 -10.72 -13.56
C PRO A 60 10.52 -10.72 -12.53
N GLU A 61 11.18 -9.58 -12.36
CA GLU A 61 12.31 -9.38 -11.46
C GLU A 61 11.91 -8.63 -10.19
N CYS A 62 12.63 -8.84 -9.09
CA CYS A 62 12.43 -8.14 -7.82
C CYS A 62 12.91 -6.68 -7.89
N GLN A 63 12.05 -5.73 -7.52
CA GLN A 63 12.40 -4.31 -7.45
C GLN A 63 13.15 -3.93 -6.16
N PHE A 64 13.11 -4.79 -5.14
CA PHE A 64 13.75 -4.54 -3.84
C PHE A 64 15.21 -5.00 -3.76
N CYS A 65 15.73 -5.71 -4.77
CA CYS A 65 17.16 -6.01 -4.83
C CYS A 65 17.95 -4.74 -5.20
N ARG A 66 19.12 -4.52 -4.56
CA ARG A 66 20.02 -3.42 -4.96
C ARG A 66 20.93 -3.77 -6.13
N GLU A 67 21.45 -4.99 -6.13
CA GLU A 67 22.42 -5.48 -7.12
C GLU A 67 21.73 -6.53 -8.00
N GLU A 68 22.07 -7.81 -7.81
CA GLU A 68 21.47 -8.92 -8.55
C GLU A 68 19.98 -9.09 -8.23
N LYS A 69 19.17 -8.88 -9.27
CA LYS A 69 17.72 -9.03 -9.18
C LYS A 69 17.34 -10.50 -9.17
N GLY A 70 16.70 -10.94 -8.09
CA GLY A 70 16.09 -12.25 -8.02
C GLY A 70 14.76 -12.30 -8.79
N LYS A 71 14.33 -13.51 -9.16
CA LYS A 71 12.99 -13.74 -9.74
C LYS A 71 11.88 -13.34 -8.76
N ALA A 72 10.87 -12.64 -9.26
CA ALA A 72 9.68 -12.28 -8.50
C ALA A 72 8.94 -13.53 -8.02
N ALA A 73 8.55 -13.53 -6.75
CA ALA A 73 7.81 -14.62 -6.11
C ALA A 73 6.46 -14.15 -5.51
N GLY A 74 6.14 -12.87 -5.66
CA GLY A 74 4.93 -12.22 -5.18
C GLY A 74 5.06 -10.71 -5.32
N TYR A 75 4.12 -9.99 -4.71
CA TYR A 75 4.05 -8.53 -4.77
C TYR A 75 3.89 -7.94 -3.37
N MET A 76 4.60 -6.85 -3.11
CA MET A 76 4.38 -5.97 -1.96
C MET A 76 3.43 -4.85 -2.39
N MET A 77 2.40 -4.60 -1.59
CA MET A 77 1.45 -3.50 -1.84
C MET A 77 1.96 -2.23 -1.17
N ALA A 78 2.01 -1.15 -1.95
CA ALA A 78 2.33 0.17 -1.46
C ALA A 78 1.21 1.15 -1.85
N ASP A 79 0.65 1.78 -0.83
CA ASP A 79 -0.47 2.71 -0.94
C ASP A 79 0.05 4.12 -1.17
N PHE A 80 -0.01 4.59 -2.42
CA PHE A 80 0.41 5.92 -2.82
C PHE A 80 -0.78 6.86 -2.90
N ALA A 81 -0.60 8.07 -2.38
CA ALA A 81 -1.56 9.16 -2.43
C ALA A 81 -0.92 10.37 -3.13
N HIS A 82 -1.76 11.15 -3.80
CA HIS A 82 -1.38 12.40 -4.45
C HIS A 82 -2.40 13.48 -4.07
N SER A 83 -1.97 14.75 -3.99
CA SER A 83 -2.86 15.87 -3.61
C SER A 83 -3.82 16.30 -4.72
N GLU A 84 -3.47 16.00 -5.97
CA GLU A 84 -4.32 16.22 -7.15
C GLU A 84 -5.00 14.92 -7.58
N PRO A 85 -6.20 14.99 -8.20
CA PRO A 85 -6.98 16.20 -8.48
C PRO A 85 -7.59 16.77 -7.19
N LYS A 86 -7.89 18.08 -7.19
CA LYS A 86 -8.35 18.76 -5.98
C LYS A 86 -9.71 18.21 -5.54
N SER A 87 -9.72 17.40 -4.48
CA SER A 87 -10.95 16.95 -3.84
C SER A 87 -11.31 17.88 -2.67
N GLU A 88 -12.53 18.40 -2.71
CA GLU A 88 -13.09 19.27 -1.68
C GLU A 88 -14.29 18.56 -1.03
N VAL A 89 -14.30 18.46 0.29
CA VAL A 89 -15.43 17.90 1.04
C VAL A 89 -15.99 18.96 1.96
N GLY A 90 -17.33 19.08 1.99
CA GLY A 90 -18.01 19.95 2.94
C GLY A 90 -17.78 19.45 4.37
N MET A 91 -17.44 20.36 5.27
CA MET A 91 -17.27 20.05 6.69
C MET A 91 -18.62 19.58 7.25
N PHE A 92 -18.70 18.36 7.81
CA PHE A 92 -19.90 17.73 8.39
C PHE A 92 -21.22 17.77 7.59
N PHE A 93 -21.70 16.62 7.12
CA PHE A 93 -23.03 16.48 6.48
C PHE A 93 -23.33 17.46 5.33
N GLY A 94 -22.30 17.98 4.65
CA GLY A 94 -22.47 18.89 3.51
C GLY A 94 -22.71 20.36 3.87
N PHE A 95 -22.68 20.73 5.15
CA PHE A 95 -22.91 22.11 5.60
C PHE A 95 -21.60 22.78 6.08
N GLY A 96 -20.95 23.52 5.19
CA GLY A 96 -19.79 24.34 5.57
C GLY A 96 -18.89 24.73 4.39
N LYS A 97 -17.87 25.55 4.67
CA LYS A 97 -16.84 25.89 3.68
C LYS A 97 -16.16 24.59 3.22
N LYS A 98 -16.06 24.42 1.91
CA LYS A 98 -15.36 23.29 1.27
C LYS A 98 -13.91 23.28 1.73
N VAL A 99 -13.49 22.21 2.42
CA VAL A 99 -12.10 22.07 2.90
C VAL A 99 -11.35 21.20 1.91
N ARG A 100 -10.17 21.67 1.48
CA ARG A 100 -9.26 20.90 0.60
C ARG A 100 -8.79 19.65 1.33
N ARG A 101 -8.98 18.48 0.73
CA ARG A 101 -8.40 17.24 1.24
C ARG A 101 -6.92 17.19 0.89
N ARG A 102 -6.13 16.60 1.78
CA ARG A 102 -4.71 16.31 1.53
C ARG A 102 -4.52 15.25 0.43
N VAL A 103 -5.55 14.44 0.18
CA VAL A 103 -5.55 13.34 -0.79
C VAL A 103 -6.61 13.61 -1.86
N GLY A 104 -6.15 13.78 -3.10
CA GLY A 104 -6.92 13.91 -4.32
C GLY A 104 -7.03 12.58 -5.07
N SER A 105 -5.90 11.89 -5.25
CA SER A 105 -5.83 10.55 -5.86
C SER A 105 -5.20 9.52 -4.94
N PHE A 106 -5.53 8.26 -5.19
CA PHE A 106 -5.00 7.10 -4.48
C PHE A 106 -4.74 5.95 -5.44
N VAL A 107 -3.55 5.35 -5.37
CA VAL A 107 -3.13 4.21 -6.20
C VAL A 107 -2.40 3.18 -5.34
N ILE A 108 -2.84 1.92 -5.44
CA ILE A 108 -2.17 0.78 -4.81
C ILE A 108 -1.16 0.20 -5.79
N ALA A 109 0.13 0.44 -5.58
CA ALA A 109 1.17 -0.14 -6.42
C ALA A 109 1.48 -1.58 -5.98
N SER A 110 1.39 -2.52 -6.93
CA SER A 110 1.87 -3.90 -6.73
C SER A 110 3.33 -4.00 -7.16
N ILE A 111 4.26 -4.10 -6.21
CA ILE A 111 5.71 -4.08 -6.48
C ILE A 111 6.28 -5.50 -6.36
N SER A 112 6.90 -6.00 -7.42
CA SER A 112 7.45 -7.35 -7.49
C SER A 112 8.57 -7.58 -6.47
N VAL A 113 8.48 -8.68 -5.73
CA VAL A 113 9.41 -9.04 -4.65
C VAL A 113 9.83 -10.51 -4.72
N CYS A 114 11.13 -10.79 -4.53
CA CYS A 114 11.65 -12.16 -4.43
C CYS A 114 11.49 -12.73 -3.00
N ARG A 115 11.66 -14.05 -2.86
CA ARG A 115 11.58 -14.72 -1.54
C ARG A 115 12.60 -14.18 -0.53
N SER A 116 13.81 -13.81 -0.97
CA SER A 116 14.86 -13.32 -0.08
C SER A 116 14.53 -11.93 0.48
N CYS A 117 14.19 -10.97 -0.39
CA CYS A 117 13.80 -9.62 0.05
C CYS A 117 12.55 -9.65 0.93
N ARG A 118 11.54 -10.46 0.57
CA ARG A 118 10.34 -10.66 1.40
C ARG A 118 10.69 -11.16 2.80
N LYS A 119 11.57 -12.17 2.92
CA LYS A 119 12.03 -12.68 4.22
C LYS A 119 12.74 -11.59 5.03
N ASN A 120 13.64 -10.84 4.42
CA ASN A 120 14.38 -9.76 5.11
C ASN A 120 13.43 -8.67 5.64
N MET A 121 12.43 -8.28 4.84
CA MET A 121 11.42 -7.30 5.25
C MET A 121 10.55 -7.82 6.41
N LEU A 122 10.08 -9.06 6.33
CA LEU A 122 9.28 -9.68 7.39
C LEU A 122 10.08 -9.84 8.68
N VAL A 123 11.34 -10.27 8.61
CA VAL A 123 12.21 -10.39 9.79
C VAL A 123 12.47 -9.02 10.41
N ALA A 124 12.72 -7.99 9.60
CA ALA A 124 12.94 -6.63 10.09
C ALA A 124 11.71 -6.08 10.84
N ASP A 125 10.51 -6.43 10.39
CA ASP A 125 9.26 -6.00 11.05
C ASP A 125 8.95 -6.83 12.30
N LEU A 126 9.13 -8.14 12.22
CA LEU A 126 8.95 -9.08 13.33
C LEU A 126 9.92 -8.79 14.49
N LEU A 127 11.16 -8.40 14.21
CA LEU A 127 12.16 -8.04 15.22
C LEU A 127 11.71 -6.89 16.14
N LYS A 128 10.86 -5.97 15.66
CA LYS A 128 10.31 -4.90 16.48
C LYS A 128 9.37 -5.43 17.57
N TRP A 129 8.69 -6.55 17.30
CA TRP A 129 7.65 -7.12 18.15
C TRP A 129 8.13 -8.30 19.00
N ILE A 130 9.08 -9.10 18.54
CA ILE A 130 9.60 -10.26 19.30
C ILE A 130 10.15 -9.81 20.65
N LEU A 131 11.00 -8.78 20.68
CA LEU A 131 11.69 -8.40 21.91
C LEU A 131 10.74 -7.92 23.03
N PRO A 132 9.77 -7.01 22.79
CA PRO A 132 8.81 -6.65 23.83
C PRO A 132 7.93 -7.82 24.25
N VAL A 133 7.57 -8.75 23.35
CA VAL A 133 6.79 -9.96 23.70
C VAL A 133 7.59 -10.89 24.62
N VAL A 134 8.87 -11.12 24.32
CA VAL A 134 9.75 -11.96 25.15
C VAL A 134 9.96 -11.32 26.53
N VAL A 135 10.24 -10.02 26.58
CA VAL A 135 10.41 -9.29 27.84
C VAL A 135 9.12 -9.30 28.66
N PHE A 136 7.96 -9.14 28.02
CA PHE A 136 6.67 -9.24 28.68
C PHE A 136 6.43 -10.65 29.25
N ALA A 137 6.72 -11.70 28.49
CA ALA A 137 6.58 -13.08 28.97
C ALA A 137 7.49 -13.36 30.19
N ILE A 138 8.73 -12.87 30.16
CA ILE A 138 9.66 -12.99 31.30
C ILE A 138 9.13 -12.20 32.50
N ALA A 139 8.63 -10.98 32.29
CA ALA A 139 8.07 -10.17 33.37
C ALA A 139 6.85 -10.84 34.01
N MET A 140 5.94 -11.42 33.21
CA MET A 140 4.80 -12.20 33.72
C MET A 140 5.23 -13.42 34.53
N ALA A 141 6.27 -14.14 34.08
CA ALA A 141 6.85 -15.26 34.83
C ALA A 141 7.54 -14.81 36.13
N ALA A 142 8.12 -13.60 36.17
CA ALA A 142 8.71 -13.06 37.39
C ALA A 142 7.64 -12.65 38.42
N VAL A 143 6.49 -12.14 37.97
CA VAL A 143 5.36 -11.77 38.84
C VAL A 143 4.70 -12.99 39.50
N SER A 144 4.79 -14.18 38.90
CA SER A 144 4.27 -15.40 39.54
C SER A 144 5.15 -15.92 40.69
N VAL A 145 6.32 -15.32 40.92
CA VAL A 145 7.18 -15.65 42.06
C VAL A 145 6.65 -14.97 43.33
N PRO A 146 6.35 -15.72 44.41
CA PRO A 146 5.73 -15.18 45.63
C PRO A 146 6.50 -14.03 46.28
N ALA A 147 7.83 -14.03 46.18
CA ALA A 147 8.71 -12.99 46.69
C ALA A 147 8.57 -11.64 45.95
N VAL A 148 8.10 -11.66 44.71
CA VAL A 148 7.86 -10.47 43.89
C VAL A 148 6.42 -9.99 44.05
N ALA A 149 5.47 -10.92 44.21
CA ALA A 149 4.06 -10.61 44.43
C ALA A 149 3.80 -9.90 45.77
N SER A 150 4.65 -10.07 46.77
CA SER A 150 4.52 -9.45 48.10
C SER A 150 4.92 -7.97 48.16
N ILE A 151 5.52 -7.42 47.09
CA ILE A 151 6.05 -6.05 47.03
C ILE A 151 4.90 -5.01 46.83
N GLY A 152 3.67 -5.48 46.64
CA GLY A 152 2.50 -4.65 46.35
C GLY A 152 2.30 -4.44 44.84
N SER A 153 1.06 -4.20 44.43
CA SER A 153 0.69 -4.17 43.00
C SER A 153 1.29 -3.00 42.23
N LEU A 154 1.41 -1.83 42.84
CA LEU A 154 1.86 -0.59 42.19
C LEU A 154 3.34 -0.64 41.72
N PRO A 155 4.33 -1.07 42.52
CA PRO A 155 5.71 -1.21 42.05
C PRO A 155 5.88 -2.32 41.00
N VAL A 156 5.12 -3.41 41.10
CA VAL A 156 5.13 -4.50 40.11
C VAL A 156 4.64 -4.00 38.75
N ILE A 157 3.52 -3.27 38.72
CA ILE A 157 2.99 -2.68 37.48
C ILE A 157 4.03 -1.74 36.84
N LEU A 158 4.72 -0.94 37.66
CA LEU A 158 5.71 0.03 37.18
C LEU A 158 6.93 -0.67 36.57
N ILE A 159 7.42 -1.75 37.19
CA ILE A 159 8.52 -2.58 36.65
C ILE A 159 8.13 -3.22 35.32
N VAL A 160 6.93 -3.79 35.22
CA VAL A 160 6.42 -4.40 33.98
C VAL A 160 6.31 -3.35 32.88
N ALA A 161 5.73 -2.18 33.18
CA ALA A 161 5.58 -1.09 32.21
C ALA A 161 6.94 -0.59 31.68
N LEU A 162 7.92 -0.39 32.57
CA LEU A 162 9.28 0.01 32.19
C LEU A 162 9.99 -1.07 31.37
N SER A 163 9.77 -2.34 31.70
CA SER A 163 10.35 -3.47 30.97
C SER A 163 9.81 -3.56 29.54
N ILE A 164 8.50 -3.39 29.35
CA ILE A 164 7.89 -3.35 28.01
C ILE A 164 8.44 -2.17 27.21
N LEU A 165 8.53 -0.99 27.83
CA LEU A 165 9.08 0.20 27.17
C LEU A 165 10.55 0.01 26.77
N GLY A 166 11.37 -0.53 27.67
CA GLY A 166 12.76 -0.87 27.42
C GLY A 166 12.92 -1.91 26.31
N GLY A 167 12.11 -2.98 26.33
CA GLY A 167 12.06 -4.00 25.29
C GLY A 167 11.63 -3.45 23.93
N TYR A 168 10.69 -2.50 23.90
CA TYR A 168 10.28 -1.82 22.68
C TYR A 168 11.40 -0.96 22.07
N LEU A 169 12.08 -0.17 22.90
CA LEU A 169 13.22 0.67 22.47
C LEU A 169 14.37 -0.19 21.96
N ALA A 170 14.75 -1.23 22.71
CA ALA A 170 15.77 -2.18 22.29
C ALA A 170 15.37 -2.89 20.98
N GLY A 171 14.10 -3.27 20.83
CA GLY A 171 13.57 -3.92 19.62
C GLY A 171 13.68 -3.01 18.40
N ARG A 172 13.40 -1.70 18.55
CA ARG A 172 13.62 -0.70 17.50
C ARG A 172 15.09 -0.58 17.12
N LEU A 173 16.01 -0.57 18.08
CA LEU A 173 17.45 -0.49 17.82
C LEU A 173 17.95 -1.72 17.07
N VAL A 174 17.55 -2.93 17.49
CA VAL A 174 17.91 -4.18 16.82
C VAL A 174 17.33 -4.23 15.41
N SER A 175 16.06 -3.85 15.22
CA SER A 175 15.45 -3.76 13.88
C SER A 175 16.21 -2.78 12.98
N LYS A 176 16.63 -1.61 13.51
CA LYS A 176 17.43 -0.63 12.77
C LYS A 176 18.81 -1.19 12.40
N ALA A 177 19.49 -1.87 13.32
CA ALA A 177 20.77 -2.52 13.06
C ALA A 177 20.65 -3.62 11.98
N TYR A 178 19.59 -4.44 12.06
CA TYR A 178 19.30 -5.47 11.06
C TYR A 178 19.04 -4.88 9.68
N LYS A 179 18.21 -3.83 9.60
CA LYS A 179 17.97 -3.10 8.35
C LYS A 179 19.27 -2.56 7.78
N ASN A 180 20.10 -1.91 8.59
CA ASN A 180 21.41 -1.38 8.14
C ASN A 180 22.34 -2.49 7.62
N ALA A 181 22.41 -3.63 8.30
CA ALA A 181 23.23 -4.76 7.88
C ALA A 181 22.76 -5.37 6.55
N LYS A 182 21.44 -5.42 6.33
CA LYS A 182 20.84 -5.97 5.10
C LYS A 182 20.61 -4.92 4.00
N ASN A 183 20.80 -3.63 4.29
CA ASN A 183 20.54 -2.55 3.36
C ASN A 183 21.39 -2.66 2.09
N LYS A 184 22.60 -3.24 2.17
CA LYS A 184 23.46 -3.47 1.00
C LYS A 184 22.80 -4.35 -0.07
N LYS A 185 21.95 -5.31 0.33
CA LYS A 185 21.32 -6.28 -0.59
C LYS A 185 19.85 -5.99 -0.86
N THR A 186 19.13 -5.47 0.13
CA THR A 186 17.68 -5.25 0.08
C THR A 186 17.35 -3.79 0.35
N ARG A 187 16.56 -3.20 -0.54
CA ARG A 187 15.91 -1.90 -0.36
C ARG A 187 14.78 -2.05 0.65
N PHE A 188 14.80 -1.28 1.73
CA PHE A 188 13.73 -1.30 2.73
C PHE A 188 12.75 -0.14 2.57
N ASP A 189 13.17 0.93 1.89
CA ASP A 189 12.29 2.04 1.49
C ASP A 189 11.81 1.81 0.05
N VAL A 190 10.50 1.94 -0.15
CA VAL A 190 9.84 1.82 -1.45
C VAL A 190 10.38 2.88 -2.42
N PHE A 191 10.70 4.07 -1.92
CA PHE A 191 11.15 5.19 -2.74
C PHE A 191 12.61 5.06 -3.22
N GLU A 192 13.36 4.06 -2.75
CA GLU A 192 14.66 3.70 -3.34
C GLU A 192 14.51 2.97 -4.68
N ILE A 193 13.29 2.54 -5.02
CA ILE A 193 12.96 1.94 -6.31
C ILE A 193 12.85 3.09 -7.33
N PRO A 194 13.56 3.04 -8.48
CA PRO A 194 13.61 4.16 -9.42
C PRO A 194 12.25 4.70 -9.87
N VAL A 195 11.29 3.80 -10.13
CA VAL A 195 9.92 4.17 -10.52
C VAL A 195 9.19 4.91 -9.38
N CYS A 196 9.32 4.42 -8.15
CA CYS A 196 8.72 5.05 -6.98
C CYS A 196 9.42 6.38 -6.63
N ALA A 197 10.71 6.51 -6.87
CA ALA A 197 11.43 7.78 -6.74
C ALA A 197 10.84 8.84 -7.68
N LYS A 198 10.60 8.49 -8.96
CA LYS A 198 9.91 9.36 -9.91
C LYS A 198 8.50 9.72 -9.45
N MET A 199 7.77 8.77 -8.84
CA MET A 199 6.46 9.08 -8.24
C MET A 199 6.60 10.14 -7.14
N ARG A 200 7.59 10.03 -6.26
CA ARG A 200 7.86 11.04 -5.22
C ARG A 200 8.15 12.42 -5.81
N GLU A 201 8.97 12.49 -6.85
CA GLU A 201 9.28 13.73 -7.57
C GLU A 201 8.03 14.36 -8.21
N ARG A 202 7.08 13.52 -8.65
CA ARG A 202 5.78 13.94 -9.17
C ARG A 202 4.75 14.25 -8.08
N GLY A 203 5.13 14.32 -6.82
CA GLY A 203 4.24 14.71 -5.71
C GLY A 203 3.49 13.56 -5.04
N TRP A 204 3.79 12.29 -5.37
CA TRP A 204 3.19 11.15 -4.69
C TRP A 204 3.86 10.87 -3.34
N PHE A 205 3.06 10.54 -2.34
CA PHE A 205 3.52 10.16 -1.01
C PHE A 205 2.85 8.86 -0.55
N LEU A 206 3.44 8.15 0.41
CA LEU A 206 2.81 6.96 1.00
C LEU A 206 1.73 7.40 1.98
N LEU A 207 0.56 6.76 1.94
CA LEU A 207 -0.52 7.05 2.90
C LEU A 207 -0.14 6.60 4.33
N GLN A 208 0.76 5.63 4.44
CA GLN A 208 1.33 5.15 5.70
C GLN A 208 2.84 5.41 5.72
N ASP A 209 3.31 6.18 6.72
CA ASP A 209 4.75 6.45 6.92
C ASP A 209 5.56 5.18 7.27
N ASN A 210 4.88 4.15 7.80
CA ASN A 210 5.43 2.81 7.99
C ASN A 210 4.46 1.80 7.38
N PRO A 211 4.60 1.46 6.09
CA PRO A 211 3.72 0.47 5.48
C PRO A 211 3.96 -0.86 6.18
N ASN A 212 2.91 -1.42 6.80
CA ASN A 212 2.90 -2.83 7.11
C ASN A 212 3.04 -3.55 5.78
N PHE A 213 4.11 -4.33 5.61
CA PHE A 213 4.41 -4.95 4.33
C PHE A 213 3.33 -6.00 4.00
N LEU A 214 2.30 -5.60 3.26
CA LEU A 214 1.25 -6.49 2.80
C LEU A 214 1.77 -7.21 1.55
N PHE A 215 1.97 -8.52 1.67
CA PHE A 215 2.45 -9.35 0.59
C PHE A 215 1.32 -10.21 0.01
N THR A 216 1.21 -10.21 -1.31
CA THR A 216 0.24 -11.02 -2.05
C THR A 216 0.95 -11.89 -3.08
N LYS A 217 0.31 -12.99 -3.49
CA LYS A 217 0.82 -13.83 -4.59
C LYS A 217 0.45 -13.26 -5.97
N ARG A 218 -0.67 -12.55 -6.06
CA ARG A 218 -1.22 -11.98 -7.31
C ARG A 218 -1.22 -10.46 -7.21
N PRO A 219 -0.91 -9.73 -8.30
CA PRO A 219 -1.01 -8.28 -8.29
C PRO A 219 -2.47 -7.88 -8.07
N GLN A 220 -2.69 -6.85 -7.24
CA GLN A 220 -4.04 -6.34 -6.95
C GLN A 220 -4.43 -5.22 -7.91
N THR A 221 -3.45 -4.63 -8.59
CA THR A 221 -3.65 -3.61 -9.62
C THR A 221 -3.26 -4.14 -10.99
N GLY A 222 -4.06 -3.81 -12.01
CA GLY A 222 -3.72 -4.11 -13.41
C GLY A 222 -2.60 -3.21 -13.93
N LYS A 223 -1.92 -3.64 -14.99
CA LYS A 223 -0.92 -2.84 -15.70
C LYS A 223 -1.56 -1.67 -16.43
N ILE A 224 -0.97 -0.47 -16.35
CA ILE A 224 -1.40 0.75 -17.03
C ILE A 224 -1.30 0.62 -18.55
N SER A 225 -0.30 -0.08 -19.07
CA SER A 225 -0.14 -0.38 -20.50
C SER A 225 -1.26 -1.26 -21.05
N ALA A 226 -1.82 -2.16 -20.23
CA ALA A 226 -3.00 -2.92 -20.61
C ALA A 226 -4.24 -2.00 -20.72
N MET A 227 -4.27 -0.89 -19.99
CA MET A 227 -5.30 0.14 -20.12
C MET A 227 -5.09 0.99 -21.38
N LYS A 228 -3.85 1.42 -21.66
CA LYS A 228 -3.50 2.24 -22.85
C LYS A 228 -3.54 1.49 -24.19
N LYS A 229 -3.38 0.16 -24.21
CA LYS A 229 -3.55 -0.64 -25.45
C LYS A 229 -5.01 -0.76 -25.87
N VAL A 230 -5.91 -0.86 -24.90
CA VAL A 230 -7.36 -0.88 -25.14
C VAL A 230 -7.86 0.47 -25.67
N SER A 231 -7.19 1.58 -25.33
CA SER A 231 -7.52 2.92 -25.87
C SER A 231 -6.99 3.20 -27.28
N ARG A 232 -6.11 2.35 -27.83
CA ARG A 232 -5.52 2.50 -29.18
C ARG A 232 -6.08 1.54 -30.24
N GLY A 233 -7.09 0.74 -29.91
CA GLY A 233 -7.77 -0.11 -30.90
C GLY A 233 -7.00 -1.36 -31.34
N ASP A 234 -5.92 -1.74 -30.64
CA ASP A 234 -5.24 -3.00 -30.90
C ASP A 234 -6.00 -4.14 -30.21
N GLU A 235 -6.99 -4.71 -30.90
CA GLU A 235 -7.63 -5.98 -30.54
C GLU A 235 -6.62 -7.13 -30.69
N GLY A 236 -5.74 -7.24 -29.69
CA GLY A 236 -4.69 -8.25 -29.64
C GLY A 236 -4.49 -8.77 -28.23
N ALA A 237 -5.43 -9.60 -27.79
CA ALA A 237 -5.32 -10.56 -26.69
C ALA A 237 -4.89 -10.03 -25.31
N VAL A 238 -5.87 -9.79 -24.42
CA VAL A 238 -5.66 -9.98 -22.97
C VAL A 238 -6.88 -10.67 -22.37
N GLN A 239 -6.82 -12.02 -22.36
CA GLN A 239 -7.60 -12.84 -21.44
C GLN A 239 -7.05 -12.58 -20.02
N THR A 240 -7.50 -11.53 -19.35
CA THR A 240 -7.41 -11.48 -17.89
C THR A 240 -8.60 -12.27 -17.36
N SER A 241 -8.31 -13.51 -16.95
CA SER A 241 -9.19 -14.35 -16.14
C SER A 241 -9.52 -13.63 -14.83
N PHE A 242 -10.54 -12.80 -14.87
CA PHE A 242 -11.33 -12.45 -13.69
C PHE A 242 -12.43 -13.49 -13.56
N ILE A 243 -12.71 -13.90 -12.32
CA ILE A 243 -13.79 -14.80 -11.87
C ILE A 243 -13.39 -16.29 -11.84
N ASN A 244 -13.07 -16.76 -10.63
CA ASN A 244 -13.72 -17.87 -9.91
C ASN A 244 -12.93 -18.15 -8.61
N ASP A 245 -13.41 -17.55 -7.52
CA ASP A 245 -14.01 -18.25 -6.37
C ASP A 245 -14.38 -17.21 -5.29
#